data_AF-A0A850BV49-F1
#
_entry.id   AF-A0A850BV49-F1
#
_cell.length_a   1.000
_cell.length_b   1.000
_cell.length_c   1.000
_cell.angle_alpha   90.00
_cell.angle_beta   90.00
_cell.angle_gamma   90.00
#
_symmetry.space_group_name_H-M   'P 1'
#
loop_
_entity.id
_entity.type
_entity.pdbx_description
1 polymer ?
#
loop_
_entity_poly.entity_id
_entity_poly.type
_entity_poly.pdbx_seq_one_letter_code
_entity_poly.pdbx_strand_id
1 'polypeptide(L)'
;APLAALIFLIAAIAELGRAPFDMGEAESELVSGYNIEYSGMKFGMFYAGELLHAFTFGGFWAIMFFGGYRFFGLEQVSAFLAIAVLVFKAFVGYWIIMWIRYTLLRIRIDHMLAFNWKFLTPLAFALLIVIALLNAFLADAPAWLYVTSMFLANVLVAWTAVEITRSHSRRERERVEGKRRVAEARH
;
A
#
# COMPACT_ATOMS: atom_id res chain seq x y z
N ALA A 1 -2.35 12.95 -4.11
CA ALA A 1 -1.76 12.63 -2.78
C ALA A 1 -0.90 11.38 -2.91
N PRO A 2 0.42 11.53 -3.18
CA PRO A 2 1.31 10.39 -3.43
C PRO A 2 1.45 9.47 -2.21
N LEU A 3 1.44 10.02 -0.98
CA LEU A 3 1.55 9.20 0.23
C LEU A 3 0.32 8.31 0.43
N ALA A 4 -0.88 8.84 0.18
CA ALA A 4 -2.12 8.05 0.24
C ALA A 4 -2.14 6.92 -0.81
N ALA A 5 -1.59 7.14 -2.00
CA ALA A 5 -1.47 6.12 -3.04
C ALA A 5 -0.54 4.97 -2.60
N LEU A 6 0.54 5.26 -1.88
CA LEU A 6 1.45 4.26 -1.32
C LEU A 6 0.80 3.49 -0.17
N ILE A 7 0.13 4.18 0.75
CA ILE A 7 -0.61 3.54 1.85
C ILE A 7 -1.67 2.59 1.27
N PHE A 8 -2.42 3.04 0.26
CA PHE A 8 -3.41 2.21 -0.43
C PHE A 8 -2.76 0.98 -1.09
N LEU A 9 -1.63 1.16 -1.78
CA LEU A 9 -0.93 0.05 -2.43
C LEU A 9 -0.49 -0.99 -1.39
N ILE A 10 0.08 -0.57 -0.26
CA ILE A 10 0.50 -1.48 0.81
C ILE A 10 -0.71 -2.21 1.41
N ALA A 11 -1.81 -1.50 1.65
CA ALA A 11 -3.05 -2.10 2.16
C ALA A 11 -3.66 -3.10 1.15
N ALA A 12 -3.65 -2.79 -0.14
CA ALA A 12 -4.13 -3.67 -1.20
C ALA A 12 -3.32 -4.97 -1.28
N ILE A 13 -1.99 -4.89 -1.11
CA ILE A 13 -1.12 -6.08 -1.07
C ILE A 13 -1.40 -6.91 0.18
N ALA A 14 -1.65 -6.27 1.33
CA ALA A 14 -1.99 -6.96 2.57
C ALA A 14 -3.34 -7.69 2.47
N GLU A 15 -4.36 -7.06 1.89
CA GLU A 15 -5.68 -7.65 1.68
C GLU A 15 -5.66 -8.81 0.69
N LEU A 16 -4.77 -8.75 -0.31
CA LEU A 16 -4.59 -9.85 -1.27
C LEU A 16 -4.10 -11.15 -0.62
N GLY A 17 -3.50 -11.05 0.58
CA GLY A 17 -3.06 -12.21 1.36
C GLY A 17 -2.00 -13.07 0.68
N ARG A 18 -1.27 -12.53 -0.30
CA ARG A 18 -0.20 -13.20 -1.06
C ARG A 18 1.18 -12.65 -0.66
N ALA A 19 2.25 -13.40 -1.00
CA ALA A 19 3.63 -12.95 -0.79
C ALA A 19 3.82 -11.48 -1.24
N PRO A 20 4.39 -10.59 -0.39
CA PRO A 20 5.15 -10.84 0.84
C PRO A 20 4.32 -11.05 2.12
N PHE A 21 3.01 -10.79 2.11
CA PHE A 21 2.11 -10.85 3.28
C PHE A 21 1.21 -12.08 3.25
N ASP A 22 1.82 -13.23 2.97
CA ASP A 22 1.10 -14.47 2.76
C ASP A 22 0.57 -15.06 4.08
N MET A 23 -0.72 -14.82 4.36
CA MET A 23 -1.44 -15.30 5.55
C MET A 23 -2.02 -16.70 5.35
N GLY A 24 -2.48 -17.05 4.14
CA GLY A 24 -3.16 -18.32 3.87
C GLY A 24 -2.22 -19.48 3.57
N GLU A 25 -1.05 -19.24 3.00
CA GLU A 25 -0.04 -20.26 2.70
C GLU A 25 0.94 -20.44 3.88
N ALA A 26 0.76 -19.69 4.97
CA ALA A 26 1.49 -19.84 6.24
C ALA A 26 1.01 -21.06 7.04
N GLU A 27 -0.20 -21.54 6.76
CA GLU A 27 -0.71 -22.82 7.25
C GLU A 27 -0.18 -24.00 6.40
N SER A 28 0.99 -23.90 5.76
CA SER A 28 1.66 -25.07 5.19
C SER A 28 2.01 -26.14 6.25
N GLU A 29 1.86 -25.83 7.54
CA GLU A 29 1.88 -26.77 8.66
C GLU A 29 0.47 -27.27 9.10
N LEU A 30 -0.61 -26.68 8.59
CA LEU A 30 -2.01 -27.10 8.76
C LEU A 30 -2.80 -26.92 7.44
N VAL A 31 -2.58 -27.80 6.45
CA VAL A 31 -3.52 -28.07 5.34
C VAL A 31 -3.85 -26.85 4.45
N SER A 32 -3.27 -26.82 3.25
CA SER A 32 -3.42 -25.77 2.22
C SER A 32 -4.87 -25.60 1.71
N GLY A 33 -5.71 -24.93 2.52
CA GLY A 33 -7.16 -24.70 2.43
C GLY A 33 -7.84 -25.11 1.12
N TYR A 34 -8.21 -24.13 0.28
CA TYR A 34 -8.96 -24.42 -0.94
C TYR A 34 -8.13 -25.17 -2.01
N ASN A 35 -6.80 -25.17 -1.90
CA ASN A 35 -5.91 -25.85 -2.86
C ASN A 35 -5.95 -27.38 -2.72
N ILE A 36 -6.25 -27.90 -1.53
CA ILE A 36 -6.34 -29.35 -1.30
C ILE A 36 -7.78 -29.85 -1.14
N GLU A 37 -8.72 -28.96 -0.81
CA GLU A 37 -10.13 -29.31 -0.62
C GLU A 37 -10.96 -29.32 -1.90
N TYR A 38 -10.56 -28.55 -2.92
CA TYR A 38 -11.31 -28.41 -4.16
C TYR A 38 -10.50 -28.88 -5.38
N SER A 39 -11.17 -29.58 -6.31
CA SER A 39 -10.59 -30.06 -7.56
C SER A 39 -11.28 -29.46 -8.79
N GLY A 40 -10.57 -29.47 -9.93
CA GLY A 40 -11.10 -29.11 -11.25
C GLY A 40 -11.67 -27.69 -11.33
N MET A 41 -12.97 -27.58 -11.62
CA MET A 41 -13.65 -26.30 -11.88
C MET A 41 -13.73 -25.40 -10.64
N LYS A 42 -13.96 -25.96 -9.44
CA LYS A 42 -14.08 -25.16 -8.20
C LYS A 42 -12.76 -24.51 -7.84
N PHE A 43 -11.66 -25.26 -7.95
CA PHE A 43 -10.31 -24.73 -7.82
C PHE A 43 -10.04 -23.59 -8.83
N GLY A 44 -10.40 -23.81 -10.10
CA GLY A 44 -10.26 -22.79 -11.14
C GLY A 44 -11.01 -21.49 -10.83
N MET A 45 -12.22 -21.58 -10.25
CA MET A 45 -13.00 -20.39 -9.85
C MET A 45 -12.36 -19.63 -8.69
N PHE A 46 -11.81 -20.31 -7.69
CA PHE A 46 -11.06 -19.63 -6.61
C PHE A 46 -9.82 -18.92 -7.15
N TYR A 47 -9.05 -19.57 -8.00
CA TYR A 47 -7.86 -18.97 -8.61
C TYR A 47 -8.21 -17.78 -9.52
N ALA A 48 -9.27 -17.90 -10.33
CA ALA A 48 -9.77 -16.79 -11.13
C ALA A 48 -10.24 -15.62 -10.25
N GLY A 49 -10.91 -15.92 -9.13
CA GLY A 49 -11.33 -14.92 -8.14
C GLY A 49 -10.14 -14.15 -7.57
N GLU A 50 -9.05 -14.81 -7.22
CA GLU A 50 -7.83 -14.13 -6.73
C GLU A 50 -7.19 -13.24 -7.78
N LEU A 51 -7.11 -13.69 -9.04
CA LEU A 51 -6.59 -12.89 -10.14
C LEU A 51 -7.46 -11.65 -10.39
N LEU A 52 -8.78 -11.82 -10.36
CA LEU A 52 -9.74 -10.74 -10.49
C LEU A 52 -9.67 -9.77 -9.29
N HIS A 53 -9.44 -10.27 -8.08
CA HIS A 53 -9.26 -9.46 -6.88
C HIS A 53 -8.06 -8.52 -7.03
N ALA A 54 -6.92 -9.06 -7.46
CA ALA A 54 -5.70 -8.28 -7.72
C ALA A 54 -5.91 -7.23 -8.83
N PHE A 55 -6.60 -7.60 -9.91
CA PHE A 55 -6.91 -6.70 -11.01
C PHE A 55 -7.86 -5.58 -10.56
N THR A 56 -8.85 -5.89 -9.72
CA THR A 56 -9.81 -4.93 -9.18
C THR A 56 -9.11 -3.87 -8.33
N PHE A 57 -8.13 -4.26 -7.50
CA PHE A 57 -7.30 -3.29 -6.77
C PHE A 57 -6.46 -2.41 -7.69
N GLY A 58 -5.90 -2.96 -8.77
CA GLY A 58 -5.26 -2.16 -9.83
C GLY A 58 -6.22 -1.13 -10.43
N GLY A 59 -7.48 -1.52 -10.65
CA GLY A 59 -8.56 -0.65 -11.10
C GLY A 59 -8.88 0.48 -10.10
N PHE A 60 -9.08 0.16 -8.82
CA PHE A 60 -9.31 1.18 -7.78
C PHE A 60 -8.14 2.15 -7.67
N TRP A 61 -6.91 1.66 -7.75
CA TRP A 61 -5.72 2.50 -7.73
C TRP A 61 -5.68 3.46 -8.93
N ALA A 62 -6.01 2.97 -10.12
CA ALA A 62 -6.10 3.78 -11.33
C ALA A 62 -7.18 4.88 -11.23
N ILE A 63 -8.36 4.55 -10.69
CA ILE A 63 -9.47 5.49 -10.53
C ILE A 63 -9.14 6.57 -9.50
N MET A 64 -8.67 6.17 -8.32
CA MET A 64 -8.49 7.08 -7.18
C MET A 64 -7.25 7.97 -7.33
N PHE A 65 -6.16 7.46 -7.90
CA PHE A 65 -4.87 8.16 -7.87
C PHE A 65 -4.34 8.59 -9.24
N PHE A 66 -4.73 7.92 -10.33
CA PHE A 66 -4.24 8.21 -11.69
C PHE A 66 -5.28 8.90 -12.59
N GLY A 67 -6.33 9.45 -11.99
CA GLY A 67 -7.37 10.19 -12.72
C GLY A 67 -8.30 9.32 -13.56
N GLY A 68 -8.39 8.01 -13.27
CA GLY A 68 -9.31 7.08 -13.92
C GLY A 68 -9.17 7.05 -15.44
N TYR A 69 -10.27 7.33 -16.13
CA TYR A 69 -10.36 7.31 -17.59
C TYR A 69 -9.75 8.54 -18.29
N ARG A 70 -9.40 9.59 -17.54
CA ARG A 70 -8.85 10.83 -18.12
C ARG A 70 -7.40 10.63 -18.49
N PHE A 71 -7.02 11.04 -19.70
CA PHE A 71 -5.64 10.97 -20.13
C PHE A 71 -5.39 11.99 -21.23
N PHE A 72 -4.83 13.15 -20.85
CA PHE A 72 -4.40 14.22 -21.77
C PHE A 72 -5.39 14.56 -22.91
N GLY A 73 -6.70 14.53 -22.66
CA GLY A 73 -7.74 14.87 -23.64
C GLY A 73 -8.20 13.72 -24.54
N LEU A 74 -7.60 12.53 -24.43
CA LEU A 74 -8.00 11.33 -25.18
C LEU A 74 -9.41 10.84 -24.80
N GLU A 75 -9.93 11.28 -23.66
CA GLU A 75 -11.33 11.04 -23.25
C GLU A 75 -12.36 11.66 -24.20
N GLN A 76 -11.99 12.71 -24.95
CA GLN A 76 -12.91 13.43 -25.85
C GLN A 76 -12.99 12.79 -27.24
N VAL A 77 -12.04 11.92 -27.59
CA VAL A 77 -11.93 11.31 -28.92
C VAL A 77 -12.93 10.16 -29.08
N SER A 78 -13.03 9.29 -28.08
CA SER A 78 -13.97 8.16 -28.08
C SER A 78 -14.13 7.56 -26.69
N ALA A 79 -15.36 7.19 -26.33
CA ALA A 79 -15.66 6.49 -25.08
C ALA A 79 -14.92 5.14 -24.98
N PHE A 80 -14.72 4.45 -26.10
CA PHE A 80 -13.97 3.19 -26.12
C PHE A 80 -12.51 3.39 -25.71
N LEU A 81 -11.90 4.49 -26.15
CA LEU A 81 -10.50 4.82 -25.83
C LEU A 81 -10.34 5.18 -24.36
N ALA A 82 -11.32 5.89 -23.78
CA ALA A 82 -11.34 6.21 -22.35
C ALA A 82 -11.39 4.94 -21.48
N ILE A 83 -12.19 3.94 -21.88
CA ILE A 83 -12.24 2.63 -21.20
C ILE A 83 -10.92 1.88 -21.38
N ALA A 84 -10.36 1.85 -22.59
CA ALA A 84 -9.08 1.19 -22.85
C ALA A 84 -7.95 1.79 -22.00
N VAL A 85 -7.92 3.11 -21.82
CA VAL A 85 -6.98 3.80 -20.93
C VAL A 85 -7.17 3.38 -19.48
N LEU A 86 -8.41 3.30 -18.99
CA LEU A 86 -8.68 2.86 -17.63
C LEU A 86 -8.20 1.42 -17.41
N VAL A 87 -8.52 0.52 -18.33
CA VAL A 87 -8.08 -0.89 -18.29
C VAL A 87 -6.55 -0.97 -18.33
N PHE A 88 -5.90 -0.19 -19.19
CA PHE A 88 -4.44 -0.13 -19.24
C PHE A 88 -3.83 0.32 -17.91
N LYS A 89 -4.35 1.39 -17.30
CA LYS A 89 -3.88 1.84 -15.97
C LYS A 89 -4.13 0.78 -14.88
N ALA A 90 -5.26 0.08 -14.94
CA ALA A 90 -5.56 -1.03 -14.03
C ALA A 90 -4.54 -2.17 -14.19
N PHE A 91 -4.17 -2.52 -15.43
CA PHE A 91 -3.12 -3.48 -15.73
C PHE A 91 -1.75 -3.03 -15.20
N VAL A 92 -1.42 -1.75 -15.27
CA VAL A 92 -0.18 -1.21 -14.67
C VAL A 92 -0.21 -1.40 -13.15
N GLY A 93 -1.32 -1.09 -12.48
CA GLY A 93 -1.48 -1.32 -11.04
C GLY A 93 -1.34 -2.80 -10.67
N TYR A 94 -2.01 -3.70 -11.40
CA TYR A 94 -1.86 -5.14 -11.26
C TYR A 94 -0.42 -5.61 -11.47
N TRP A 95 0.25 -5.09 -12.50
CA TRP A 95 1.65 -5.41 -12.79
C TRP A 95 2.58 -4.98 -11.65
N ILE A 96 2.36 -3.81 -11.05
CA ILE A 96 3.13 -3.35 -9.88
C ILE A 96 2.94 -4.30 -8.69
N ILE A 97 1.70 -4.70 -8.39
CA ILE A 97 1.41 -5.64 -7.30
C ILE A 97 2.11 -6.98 -7.54
N MET A 98 2.04 -7.51 -8.76
CA MET A 98 2.73 -8.75 -9.12
C MET A 98 4.25 -8.59 -9.07
N TRP A 99 4.79 -7.46 -9.50
CA TRP A 99 6.22 -7.19 -9.44
C TRP A 99 6.73 -7.16 -7.99
N ILE A 100 5.99 -6.53 -7.08
CA ILE A 100 6.31 -6.51 -5.65
C ILE A 100 6.29 -7.93 -5.07
N ARG A 101 5.31 -8.75 -5.45
CA ARG A 101 5.24 -10.16 -5.05
C ARG A 101 6.49 -10.95 -5.45
N TYR A 102 7.02 -10.74 -6.65
CA TYR A 102 8.19 -11.49 -7.12
C TYR A 102 9.53 -10.96 -6.57
N THR A 103 9.56 -9.72 -6.09
CA THR A 103 10.81 -9.07 -5.63
C THR A 103 11.00 -9.10 -4.12
N LEU A 104 9.92 -9.08 -3.34
CA LEU A 104 10.01 -9.02 -1.89
C LEU A 104 10.07 -10.42 -1.26
N LEU A 105 10.94 -10.55 -0.25
CA LEU A 105 10.99 -11.71 0.61
C LEU A 105 9.74 -11.75 1.50
N ARG A 106 9.27 -12.97 1.79
CA ARG A 106 8.14 -13.22 2.68
C ARG A 106 8.38 -12.63 4.07
N ILE A 107 7.38 -11.92 4.61
CA ILE A 107 7.41 -11.29 5.94
C ILE A 107 6.46 -12.04 6.88
N ARG A 108 6.83 -12.20 8.15
CA ARG A 108 5.96 -12.81 9.17
C ARG A 108 4.74 -11.92 9.45
N ILE A 109 3.59 -12.56 9.60
CA ILE A 109 2.28 -11.93 9.84
C ILE A 109 2.33 -10.97 11.04
N ASP A 110 2.94 -11.35 12.15
CA ASP A 110 3.01 -10.51 13.35
C ASP A 110 3.68 -9.14 13.10
N HIS A 111 4.76 -9.15 12.30
CA HIS A 111 5.47 -7.92 11.94
C HIS A 111 4.64 -7.06 10.99
N MET A 112 3.93 -7.69 10.06
CA MET A 112 3.02 -7.01 9.14
C MET A 112 1.81 -6.42 9.87
N LEU A 113 1.18 -7.15 10.78
CA LEU A 113 0.04 -6.68 11.56
C LEU A 113 0.45 -5.53 12.48
N ALA A 114 1.60 -5.64 13.15
CA ALA A 114 2.14 -4.56 13.95
C ALA A 114 2.45 -3.32 13.11
N PHE A 115 3.01 -3.48 11.90
CA PHE A 115 3.28 -2.37 10.98
C PHE A 115 1.98 -1.71 10.51
N ASN A 116 0.98 -2.50 10.11
CA ASN A 116 -0.32 -1.97 9.69
C ASN A 116 -1.00 -1.18 10.80
N TRP A 117 -1.17 -1.77 11.98
CA TRP A 117 -1.91 -1.15 13.07
C TRP A 117 -1.17 -0.05 13.81
N LYS A 118 0.14 -0.21 14.06
CA LYS A 118 0.91 0.76 14.86
C LYS A 118 1.50 1.90 14.02
N PHE A 119 1.65 1.70 12.70
CA PHE A 119 2.29 2.69 11.82
C PHE A 119 1.38 3.18 10.69
N LEU A 120 0.89 2.28 9.82
CA LEU A 120 0.10 2.70 8.64
C LEU A 120 -1.23 3.35 9.01
N THR A 121 -1.99 2.78 9.94
CA THR A 121 -3.31 3.30 10.33
C THR A 121 -3.21 4.70 10.96
N PRO A 122 -2.36 4.96 11.97
CA PRO A 122 -2.19 6.31 12.51
C PRO A 122 -1.69 7.30 11.46
N LEU A 123 -0.78 6.87 10.57
CA LEU A 123 -0.25 7.70 9.50
C LEU A 123 -1.35 8.10 8.49
N ALA A 124 -2.24 7.18 8.14
CA ALA A 124 -3.37 7.43 7.25
C ALA A 124 -4.34 8.47 7.86
N PHE A 125 -4.66 8.34 9.15
CA PHE A 125 -5.50 9.30 9.86
C PHE A 125 -4.85 10.69 9.96
N ALA A 126 -3.56 10.75 10.30
CA ALA A 126 -2.83 12.01 10.34
C ALA A 126 -2.80 12.69 8.96
N LEU A 127 -2.54 11.93 7.90
CA LEU A 127 -2.57 12.44 6.53
C LEU A 127 -3.96 12.97 6.14
N LEU A 128 -5.02 12.26 6.50
CA LEU A 128 -6.40 12.69 6.25
C LEU A 128 -6.68 14.04 6.91
N ILE A 129 -6.32 14.21 8.19
CA ILE A 129 -6.54 15.46 8.93
C ILE A 129 -5.74 16.61 8.29
N VAL A 130 -4.47 16.39 7.94
CA VAL A 130 -3.63 17.41 7.30
C VAL A 130 -4.21 17.85 5.96
N ILE A 131 -4.63 16.91 5.11
CA ILE A 131 -5.24 17.24 3.82
C ILE A 131 -6.57 17.97 4.00
N ALA A 132 -7.40 17.53 4.95
CA ALA A 132 -8.69 18.17 5.23
C ALA A 132 -8.52 19.62 5.70
N LEU A 133 -7.58 19.87 6.62
CA LEU A 133 -7.28 21.22 7.10
C LEU A 133 -6.75 22.10 5.99
N LEU A 134 -5.77 21.63 5.22
CA LEU A 134 -5.22 22.41 4.10
C LEU A 134 -6.28 22.71 3.05
N ASN A 135 -7.19 21.79 2.77
CA ASN A 135 -8.29 22.01 1.85
C ASN A 135 -9.23 23.11 2.36
N ALA A 136 -9.52 23.14 3.67
CA ALA A 136 -10.34 24.18 4.27
C ALA A 136 -9.69 25.57 4.21
N PHE A 137 -8.37 25.67 4.40
CA PHE A 137 -7.66 26.96 4.39
C PHE A 137 -7.32 27.47 2.99
N LEU A 138 -7.16 26.57 2.00
CA LEU A 138 -6.68 26.91 0.66
C LEU A 138 -7.76 26.75 -0.42
N ALA A 139 -9.04 26.63 -0.04
CA ALA A 139 -10.15 26.46 -0.97
C ALA A 139 -10.21 27.59 -2.02
N ASP A 140 -9.96 28.83 -1.60
CA ASP A 140 -10.00 30.02 -2.46
C ASP A 140 -8.64 30.38 -3.08
N ALA A 141 -7.60 29.58 -2.82
CA ALA A 141 -6.26 29.83 -3.33
C ALA A 141 -6.16 29.54 -4.84
N PRO A 142 -5.24 30.22 -5.57
CA PRO A 142 -5.00 29.89 -6.96
C PRO A 142 -4.48 28.45 -7.10
N ALA A 143 -4.89 27.76 -8.18
CA ALA A 143 -4.68 26.32 -8.36
C ALA A 143 -3.21 25.87 -8.20
N TRP A 144 -2.25 26.69 -8.63
CA TRP A 144 -0.82 26.39 -8.49
C TRP A 144 -0.37 26.35 -7.02
N LEU A 145 -0.86 27.27 -6.19
CA LEU A 145 -0.55 27.33 -4.77
C LEU A 145 -1.20 26.15 -4.04
N TYR A 146 -2.45 25.84 -4.37
CA TYR A 146 -3.16 24.68 -3.84
C TYR A 146 -2.44 23.35 -4.15
N VAL A 147 -2.04 23.13 -5.41
CA VAL A 147 -1.35 21.88 -5.80
C VAL A 147 0.02 21.79 -5.13
N THR A 148 0.77 22.90 -5.09
CA THR A 148 2.11 22.93 -4.51
C THR A 148 2.07 22.70 -3.01
N SER A 149 1.16 23.36 -2.29
CA SER A 149 1.02 23.18 -0.83
C SER A 149 0.58 21.75 -0.49
N MET A 150 -0.35 21.17 -1.25
CA MET A 150 -0.81 19.79 -1.06
C MET A 150 0.32 18.80 -1.30
N PHE A 151 1.14 19.02 -2.33
CA PHE A 151 2.30 18.19 -2.60
C PHE A 151 3.34 18.30 -1.48
N LEU A 152 3.70 19.52 -1.08
CA LEU A 152 4.65 19.77 0.01
C LEU A 152 4.17 19.17 1.33
N ALA A 153 2.89 19.24 1.64
CA ALA A 153 2.32 18.63 2.83
C ALA A 153 2.43 17.11 2.81
N ASN A 154 2.17 16.46 1.67
CA ASN A 154 2.37 15.02 1.52
C ASN A 154 3.85 14.63 1.75
N VAL A 155 4.79 15.42 1.21
CA VAL A 155 6.23 15.20 1.40
C VAL A 155 6.64 15.42 2.85
N LEU A 156 6.11 16.45 3.52
CA LEU A 156 6.41 16.75 4.92
C LEU A 156 5.87 15.67 5.85
N VAL A 157 4.64 15.19 5.63
CA VAL A 157 4.07 14.06 6.39
C VAL A 157 4.89 12.79 6.15
N ALA A 158 5.30 12.52 4.91
CA ALA A 158 6.17 11.38 4.62
C ALA A 158 7.54 11.50 5.32
N TRP A 159 8.14 12.69 5.31
CA TRP A 159 9.43 12.96 5.94
C TRP A 159 9.37 12.80 7.46
N THR A 160 8.35 13.39 8.09
CA THR A 160 8.12 13.24 9.54
C THR A 160 7.87 11.79 9.93
N ALA A 161 7.09 11.04 9.13
CA ALA A 161 6.89 9.60 9.36
C ALA A 161 8.19 8.78 9.28
N VAL A 162 9.07 9.11 8.33
CA VAL A 162 10.39 8.49 8.21
C VAL A 162 11.27 8.84 9.41
N GLU A 163 11.26 10.10 9.85
CA GLU A 163 12.09 10.54 10.97
C GLU A 163 11.63 9.93 12.30
N ILE A 164 10.32 9.81 12.51
CA ILE A 164 9.76 9.10 13.66
C ILE A 164 10.26 7.65 13.66
N THR A 165 10.15 6.94 12.52
CA THR A 165 10.63 5.56 12.41
C THR A 165 12.13 5.43 12.66
N ARG A 166 12.95 6.37 12.13
CA ARG A 166 14.39 6.42 12.38
C ARG A 166 14.71 6.65 13.85
N SER A 167 14.01 7.56 14.51
CA SER A 167 14.20 7.86 15.94
C SER A 167 13.85 6.65 16.81
N HIS A 168 12.77 5.93 16.49
CA HIS A 168 12.41 4.69 17.17
C HIS A 168 13.44 3.59 16.97
N SER A 169 13.92 3.39 15.74
CA SER A 169 14.98 2.41 15.45
C SER A 169 16.27 2.72 16.22
N ARG A 170 16.65 4.00 16.31
CA ARG A 170 17.84 4.44 17.03
C ARG A 170 17.73 4.15 18.53
N ARG A 171 16.59 4.46 19.15
CA ARG A 171 16.32 4.17 20.57
C ARG A 171 16.32 2.67 20.89
N GLU A 172 15.79 1.84 19.98
CA GLU A 172 15.82 0.39 20.14
C GLU A 172 17.26 -0.17 20.03
N ARG A 173 18.06 0.33 19.08
CA ARG A 173 19.49 -0.03 18.97
C ARG A 173 20.25 0.32 20.25
N GLU A 174 20.06 1.52 20.78
CA GLU A 174 20.68 1.99 22.03
C GLU A 174 20.28 1.13 23.23
N ARG A 175 19.01 0.69 23.32
CA ARG A 175 18.55 -0.24 24.37
C ARG A 175 19.21 -1.61 24.27
N VAL A 176 19.34 -2.17 23.08
CA VAL A 176 19.96 -3.49 22.87
C VAL A 176 21.45 -3.45 23.17
N GLU A 177 22.16 -2.44 22.66
CA GLU A 177 23.58 -2.23 22.93
C GLU A 177 23.85 -1.95 24.42
N GLY A 178 22.99 -1.16 25.07
CA GLY A 178 23.09 -0.89 26.51
C GLY A 178 22.96 -2.16 27.35
N LYS A 179 22.00 -3.03 27.03
CA LYS A 179 21.85 -4.34 27.70
C LYS A 179 23.07 -5.24 27.49
N ARG A 180 23.65 -5.24 26.28
CA ARG A 180 24.84 -6.03 25.96
C ARG A 180 26.07 -5.56 26.73
N ARG A 181 26.31 -4.24 26.83
CA ARG A 181 27.42 -3.68 27.62
C ARG A 181 27.30 -3.99 29.12
N VAL A 182 26.09 -3.97 29.68
CA VAL A 182 25.85 -4.34 31.09
C VAL A 182 26.09 -5.84 31.33
N ALA A 183 25.78 -6.70 30.35
CA ALA A 183 26.06 -8.13 30.44
C ALA A 183 27.58 -8.41 30.34
N GLU A 184 28.28 -7.75 29.42
CA GLU A 184 29.75 -7.87 29.26
C GLU A 184 30.51 -7.33 30.48
N ALA A 185 30.00 -6.30 31.18
CA ALA A 185 30.62 -5.75 32.40
C ALA A 185 30.40 -6.61 33.67
N ARG A 186 29.57 -7.65 33.60
CA ARG A 186 29.30 -8.57 34.72
C ARG A 186 30.06 -9.90 34.65
N HIS A 187 30.81 -10.12 33.57
CA HIS A 187 31.73 -11.25 33.38
C HIS A 187 33.17 -10.80 33.62
#